data_AF-A0A7X9PH92-F1
#
_entry.id   AF-A0A7X9PH92-F1
#
_cell.length_a   1.000
_cell.length_b   1.000
_cell.length_c   1.000
_cell.angle_alpha   90.00
_cell.angle_beta   90.00
_cell.angle_gamma   90.00
#
_symmetry.space_group_name_H-M   'P 1'
#
loop_
_entity.id
_entity.type
_entity.pdbx_description
1 polymer ?
#
loop_
_entity_poly.entity_id
_entity_poly.type
_entity_poly.pdbx_seq_one_letter_code
_entity_poly.pdbx_strand_id
1 'polypeptide(L)' 'EGRFDHGDPVICVDNNGAILAKGLVNYNSIEINKIKGLKTKQIGQVLGHKDYDEIIHRDNMAVTGQHYKK' A
#
# COMPACT_ATOMS: atom_id res chain seq x y z
N GLU A 1 7.48 -6.70 -1.34
CA GLU A 1 7.25 -8.09 -1.81
C GLU A 1 6.99 -8.98 -0.61
N GLY A 2 6.36 -10.14 -0.81
CA GLY A 2 5.99 -11.04 0.26
C GLY A 2 4.49 -11.26 0.38
N ARG A 3 4.09 -12.10 1.33
CA ARG A 3 2.70 -12.36 1.68
C ARG A 3 2.37 -11.62 2.97
N PHE A 4 1.24 -10.94 2.96
CA PHE A 4 0.68 -10.19 4.08
C PHE A 4 -0.82 -10.02 3.83
N ASP A 5 -1.56 -9.88 4.92
CA ASP A 5 -3.02 -9.76 4.95
C ASP A 5 -3.46 -8.35 5.38
N HIS A 6 -4.78 -8.10 5.33
CA HIS A 6 -5.37 -6.86 5.83
C HIS A 6 -4.93 -6.58 7.28
N GLY A 7 -4.45 -5.37 7.52
CA GLY A 7 -3.98 -4.90 8.82
C GLY A 7 -2.51 -5.19 9.10
N ASP A 8 -1.82 -5.96 8.25
CA ASP A 8 -0.41 -6.25 8.47
C ASP A 8 0.47 -5.02 8.23
N PRO A 9 1.54 -4.83 9.04
CA PRO A 9 2.52 -3.79 8.81
C PRO A 9 3.41 -4.14 7.62
N VAL A 10 3.53 -3.21 6.68
CA VAL A 10 4.42 -3.31 5.52
C VAL A 10 5.41 -2.15 5.46
N ILE A 11 6.50 -2.36 4.73
CA ILE A 11 7.50 -1.34 4.43
C ILE A 11 7.30 -0.87 2.99
N CYS A 12 7.18 0.45 2.81
CA CYS A 12 7.20 1.09 1.50
C CYS A 12 8.64 1.46 1.17
N VAL A 13 9.12 1.02 0.00
CA VAL A 13 10.47 1.30 -0.49
C VAL A 13 10.42 2.02 -1.84
N ASP A 14 11.46 2.79 -2.15
CA ASP A 14 11.67 3.33 -3.50
C ASP A 14 12.22 2.26 -4.46
N ASN A 15 12.48 2.65 -5.71
CA ASN A 15 13.03 1.74 -6.73
C ASN A 15 14.47 1.26 -6.43
N ASN A 16 15.19 1.93 -5.51
CA ASN A 16 16.53 1.56 -5.07
C ASN A 16 16.51 0.72 -3.78
N GLY A 17 15.33 0.42 -3.24
CA GLY A 17 15.16 -0.29 -1.97
C GLY A 17 15.31 0.58 -0.73
N ALA A 18 15.42 1.91 -0.87
CA ALA A 18 15.45 2.82 0.27
C ALA A 18 14.08 2.85 0.95
N ILE A 19 14.06 2.69 2.27
CA ILE A 19 12.82 2.72 3.05
C ILE A 19 12.27 4.15 3.07
N LEU A 20 11.01 4.30 2.67
CA LEU A 20 10.28 5.57 2.64
C LEU A 20 9.25 5.67 3.76
N ALA A 21 8.58 4.57 4.07
CA ALA A 21 7.54 4.55 5.10
C ALA A 21 7.28 3.14 5.62
N LYS A 22 6.55 3.06 6.74
CA LYS A 22 5.88 1.85 7.20
C LYS A 22 4.40 2.15 7.35
N GLY A 23 3.53 1.18 7.11
CA GLY A 23 2.11 1.37 7.35
C GLY A 23 1.30 0.09 7.35
N LEU A 24 0.04 0.18 7.76
CA LEU A 24 -0.89 -0.94 7.79
C LEU A 24 -1.69 -1.00 6.49
N VAL A 25 -1.76 -2.17 5.87
CA VAL A 25 -2.47 -2.33 4.59
C VAL A 25 -3.96 -2.60 4.76
N ASN A 26 -4.76 -2.05 3.85
CA ASN A 26 -6.21 -2.26 3.77
C ASN A 26 -6.61 -3.44 2.87
N TYR A 27 -5.66 -3.99 2.12
CA TYR A 27 -5.87 -5.11 1.20
C TYR A 27 -4.71 -6.10 1.33
N ASN A 28 -4.98 -7.39 1.13
CA ASN A 28 -3.91 -8.38 1.18
C ASN A 28 -3.01 -8.31 -0.06
N SER A 29 -1.84 -8.92 0.04
CA SER A 29 -0.83 -8.95 -1.04
C SER A 29 -1.35 -9.46 -2.40
N ILE A 30 -2.30 -10.40 -2.41
CA ILE A 30 -2.88 -10.96 -3.64
C ILE A 30 -3.80 -9.94 -4.32
N GLU A 31 -4.66 -9.29 -3.54
CA GLU A 31 -5.58 -8.26 -4.03
C GLU A 31 -4.83 -7.04 -4.54
N ILE A 32 -3.84 -6.55 -3.78
CA ILE A 32 -2.99 -5.42 -4.19
C ILE A 32 -2.34 -5.70 -5.55
N ASN A 33 -1.82 -6.92 -5.77
CA ASN A 33 -1.20 -7.27 -7.05
C ASN A 33 -2.18 -7.22 -8.23
N LYS A 34 -3.47 -7.53 -8.01
CA LYS A 34 -4.50 -7.43 -9.06
C LYS A 34 -4.87 -5.99 -9.40
N ILE A 35 -4.83 -5.08 -8.42
CA ILE A 35 -5.27 -3.68 -8.58
C ILE A 35 -4.11 -2.68 -8.75
N LYS A 36 -2.86 -3.13 -8.67
CA LYS A 36 -1.68 -2.28 -8.82
C LYS A 36 -1.71 -1.56 -10.17
N GLY A 37 -1.61 -0.22 -10.13
CA GLY A 37 -1.64 0.63 -11.33
C GLY A 37 -3.04 0.95 -11.86
N LEU A 38 -4.10 0.42 -11.25
CA LEU A 38 -5.49 0.78 -11.59
C LEU A 38 -5.94 2.04 -10.87
N LYS A 39 -6.95 2.72 -11.43
CA LYS A 39 -7.62 3.82 -10.73
C LYS A 39 -8.53 3.27 -9.64
N THR A 40 -8.67 3.99 -8.52
CA THR A 40 -9.52 3.59 -7.37
C THR A 40 -10.92 3.13 -7.76
N LYS A 41 -11.55 3.82 -8.74
CA LYS A 41 -12.88 3.45 -9.26
C LYS A 41 -12.97 2.06 -9.90
N GLN A 42 -11.85 1.45 -10.27
CA GLN A 42 -11.77 0.14 -10.90
C GLN A 42 -11.57 -0.99 -9.87
N ILE A 43 -11.24 -0.67 -8.61
CA ILE A 43 -10.96 -1.67 -7.56
C ILE A 43 -12.17 -2.59 -7.37
N GLY A 44 -13.36 -2.00 -7.16
CA GLY A 44 -14.60 -2.76 -6.97
C GLY A 44 -14.94 -3.70 -8.13
N GLN A 45 -14.62 -3.29 -9.36
CA GLN A 45 -14.84 -4.13 -10.54
C GLN A 45 -13.90 -5.33 -10.59
N VAL A 46 -12.64 -5.17 -10.15
CA VAL A 46 -11.61 -6.22 -10.22
C VAL A 46 -11.67 -7.17 -9.03
N LEU A 47 -11.99 -6.67 -7.84
CA LEU A 47 -12.03 -7.47 -6.61
C LEU A 47 -13.44 -7.98 -6.27
N GLY A 48 -14.48 -7.36 -6.81
CA GLY A 48 -15.87 -7.60 -6.40
C GLY A 48 -16.27 -6.86 -5.12
N HIS A 49 -15.34 -6.13 -4.50
CA HIS A 49 -15.56 -5.30 -3.31
C HIS A 49 -14.59 -4.10 -3.30
N LYS A 50 -14.93 -3.08 -2.50
CA LYS A 50 -14.09 -1.89 -2.29
C LYS A 50 -14.44 -1.27 -0.94
N ASP A 51 -13.90 -1.86 0.11
CA ASP A 51 -14.11 -1.37 1.48
C ASP A 51 -13.30 -0.09 1.75
N TYR A 52 -12.19 0.11 1.01
CA TYR A 52 -11.28 1.24 1.17
C TYR A 52 -10.85 1.83 -0.18
N ASP A 53 -10.59 3.14 -0.23
CA ASP A 53 -10.09 3.80 -1.44
C ASP A 53 -8.55 3.71 -1.56
N GLU A 54 -7.87 3.58 -0.43
CA GLU A 54 -6.42 3.55 -0.32
C GLU A 54 -5.89 2.15 0.06
N ILE A 55 -4.69 1.84 -0.41
CA ILE A 55 -3.96 0.64 0.02
C ILE A 55 -3.44 0.77 1.45
N ILE A 56 -2.93 1.95 1.81
CA ILE A 56 -2.52 2.34 3.15
C ILE A 56 -3.09 3.74 3.37
N HIS A 57 -3.96 3.90 4.36
CA HIS A 57 -4.46 5.22 4.73
C HIS A 57 -3.34 6.06 5.35
N ARG A 58 -3.35 7.38 5.12
CA ARG A 58 -2.29 8.29 5.61
C ARG A 58 -2.09 8.25 7.12
N ASP A 59 -3.17 8.07 7.88
CA ASP A 59 -3.12 8.01 9.35
C ASP A 59 -2.53 6.69 9.85
N ASN A 60 -2.55 5.66 8.99
CA ASN A 60 -1.94 4.36 9.24
C ASN A 60 -0.54 4.26 8.64
N MET A 61 0.08 5.38 8.25
CA MET A 61 1.41 5.44 7.63
C MET A 61 2.36 6.35 8.41
N ALA A 62 3.55 5.84 8.72
CA ALA A 62 4.65 6.61 9.29
C ALA A 62 5.77 6.76 8.24
N VAL A 63 6.00 7.99 7.79
CA VAL A 63 7.04 8.32 6.80
C VAL A 63 8.40 8.44 7.49
N THR A 64 9.43 7.83 6.90
CA THR A 64 10.81 7.93 7.40
C THR A 64 11.51 9.13 6.76
N GLY A 65 12.13 9.98 7.57
CA GLY A 65 12.78 11.22 7.11
C GLY A 65 14.10 11.05 6.33
N GLN A 66 14.45 9.86 5.85
CA GLN A 66 15.75 9.62 5.21
C GLN A 66 15.88 10.20 3.79
N HIS A 67 14.81 10.78 3.24
CA HIS A 67 14.78 11.42 1.92
C HIS A 67 14.46 12.93 1.94
N TYR A 68 14.69 13.64 3.04
CA TYR A 68 14.76 15.11 2.98
C TYR A 68 16.04 15.53 2.25
N LYS A 69 16.01 15.56 0.92
CA LYS A 69 16.94 16.39 0.16
C LYS A 69 16.58 17.85 0.45
N LYS A 70 17.52 18.56 1.10
CA LYS A 70 17.57 20.02 1.10
C LYS A 70 17.81 20.53 -0.32
#